data_AF-A0A381XTA2-F1
#
_entry.id   AF-A0A381XTA2-F1
#
_cell.length_a   1.000
_cell.length_b   1.000
_cell.length_c   1.000
_cell.angle_alpha   90.00
_cell.angle_beta   90.00
_cell.angle_gamma   90.00
#
_symmetry.space_group_name_H-M   'P 1'
#
loop_
_entity.id
_entity.type
_entity.pdbx_description
1 polymer ?
#
loop_
_entity_poly.entity_id
_entity_poly.type
_entity_poly.pdbx_seq_one_letter_code
_entity_poly.pdbx_strand_id
1 'polypeptide(L)'
;MWQLYWMSPYDETIVLDADILFLNDYSYWWDYLSKFDMLFPNTIINYRQETINHTQYDKILTEHNFRPAYEKMFYFKKGQFAQEFFTMLEQILKNYRSISTEIFYDYRPTSLRTSHIFPACIKMLGIEDTVYDKNNIFKYVDMKLSCLNANIIKWDEDLEYWGDYKEYYIENFKQYYPLHY
;
A
#
# COMPACT_ATOMS: atom_id res chain seq x y z
N MET A 1 -6.32 5.15 -11.20
CA MET A 1 -5.20 4.35 -10.67
C MET A 1 -4.22 3.96 -11.77
N TRP A 2 -4.61 3.23 -12.83
CA TRP A 2 -3.66 2.95 -13.93
C TRP A 2 -3.20 4.21 -14.68
N GLN A 3 -4.05 5.24 -14.73
CA GLN A 3 -3.74 6.50 -15.40
C GLN A 3 -2.56 7.27 -14.79
N LEU A 4 -2.19 6.97 -13.54
CA LEU A 4 -1.15 7.70 -12.81
C LEU A 4 0.19 7.73 -13.56
N TYR A 5 0.58 6.62 -14.17
CA TYR A 5 1.79 6.53 -14.98
C TYR A 5 1.78 7.52 -16.16
N TRP A 6 0.65 7.62 -16.84
CA TRP A 6 0.48 8.48 -18.01
C TRP A 6 0.28 9.96 -17.66
N MET A 7 -0.30 10.23 -16.48
CA MET A 7 -0.66 11.58 -16.04
C MET A 7 0.43 12.27 -15.21
N SER A 8 1.27 11.51 -14.51
CA SER A 8 2.37 12.11 -13.75
C SER A 8 3.33 12.82 -14.72
N PRO A 9 3.64 14.11 -14.53
CA PRO A 9 4.61 14.81 -15.37
C PRO A 9 6.06 14.49 -14.98
N TYR A 10 6.27 13.82 -13.84
CA TYR A 10 7.59 13.57 -13.25
C TYR A 10 8.18 12.23 -13.72
N ASP A 11 9.51 12.16 -13.72
CA ASP A 11 10.25 10.92 -14.00
C ASP A 11 10.18 9.94 -12.83
N GLU A 12 10.09 10.45 -11.60
CA GLU A 12 10.00 9.70 -10.35
C GLU A 12 8.75 10.18 -9.60
N THR A 13 7.95 9.26 -9.06
CA THR A 13 6.67 9.61 -8.43
C THR A 13 6.40 8.72 -7.22
N ILE A 14 6.19 9.35 -6.06
CA ILE A 14 5.56 8.71 -4.90
C ILE A 14 4.05 8.93 -5.03
N VAL A 15 3.30 7.84 -5.09
CA VAL A 15 1.84 7.83 -5.05
C VAL A 15 1.42 7.57 -3.61
N LEU A 16 0.43 8.31 -3.15
CA LEU A 16 -0.13 8.19 -1.82
C LEU A 16 -1.62 8.55 -1.82
N ASP A 17 -2.38 7.95 -0.91
CA ASP A 17 -3.76 8.34 -0.67
C ASP A 17 -3.85 9.73 -0.01
N ALA A 18 -4.96 10.44 -0.25
CA ALA A 18 -5.13 11.83 0.18
C ALA A 18 -5.28 11.98 1.70
N ASP A 19 -5.59 10.90 2.41
CA ASP A 19 -5.74 10.78 3.86
C ASP A 19 -4.45 10.30 4.55
N ILE A 20 -3.27 10.51 3.93
CA ILE A 20 -1.97 10.29 4.56
C ILE A 20 -1.43 11.59 5.18
N LEU A 21 -1.19 11.56 6.48
CA LEU A 21 -0.57 12.65 7.23
C LEU A 21 0.93 12.41 7.42
N PHE A 22 1.76 13.39 6.99
CA PHE A 22 3.21 13.38 7.21
C PHE A 22 3.58 14.13 8.48
N LEU A 23 4.20 13.42 9.42
CA LEU A 23 4.55 13.93 10.75
C LEU A 23 6.05 14.21 10.95
N ASN A 24 6.86 13.97 9.91
CA ASN A 24 8.30 14.17 9.89
C ASN A 24 8.77 14.55 8.48
N ASP A 25 10.05 14.92 8.35
CA ASP A 25 10.68 15.07 7.04
C ASP A 25 11.05 13.69 6.46
N TYR A 26 10.68 13.48 5.20
CA TYR A 26 10.98 12.26 4.43
C TYR A 26 11.72 12.57 3.14
N SER A 27 12.36 13.73 3.03
CA SER A 27 13.12 14.11 1.84
C SER A 27 14.17 13.04 1.46
N TYR A 28 14.72 12.33 2.44
CA TYR A 28 15.66 11.23 2.24
C TYR A 28 15.08 10.04 1.45
N TRP A 29 13.75 9.92 1.33
CA TRP A 29 13.12 8.89 0.53
C TRP A 29 13.47 9.00 -0.95
N TRP A 30 13.65 10.19 -1.50
CA TRP A 30 13.97 10.33 -2.92
C TRP A 30 15.33 9.67 -3.27
N ASP A 31 16.35 9.89 -2.44
CA ASP A 31 17.66 9.24 -2.61
C ASP A 31 17.59 7.72 -2.39
N TYR A 32 16.69 7.27 -1.51
CA TYR A 32 16.49 5.85 -1.26
C TYR A 32 15.76 5.16 -2.42
N LEU A 33 14.63 5.73 -2.84
CA LEU A 33 13.68 5.17 -3.81
C LEU A 33 14.21 5.23 -5.24
N SER A 34 15.05 6.22 -5.57
CA SER A 34 15.63 6.38 -6.91
C SER A 34 16.45 5.18 -7.40
N LYS A 35 16.85 4.29 -6.48
CA LYS A 35 17.55 3.01 -6.72
C LYS A 35 16.66 1.90 -7.28
N PHE A 36 15.35 2.12 -7.33
CA PHE A 36 14.36 1.14 -7.75
C PHE A 36 13.55 1.69 -8.94
N ASP A 37 13.06 0.79 -9.79
CA ASP A 37 12.11 1.18 -10.85
C ASP A 37 10.68 1.31 -10.31
N MET A 38 10.35 0.51 -9.30
CA MET A 38 9.07 0.54 -8.59
C MET A 38 9.28 -0.04 -7.20
N LEU A 39 8.62 0.54 -6.19
CA LEU A 39 8.75 0.06 -4.82
C LEU A 39 7.45 0.22 -4.04
N PHE A 40 7.03 -0.87 -3.42
CA PHE A 40 5.95 -0.95 -2.46
C PHE A 40 6.53 -1.20 -1.06
N PRO A 41 5.84 -0.75 0.00
CA PRO A 41 6.14 -1.15 1.36
C PRO A 41 6.21 -2.67 1.46
N ASN A 42 7.22 -3.21 2.14
CA ASN A 42 7.30 -4.64 2.41
C ASN A 42 6.30 -5.07 3.51
N THR A 43 5.97 -4.13 4.40
CA THR A 43 5.01 -4.26 5.49
C THR A 43 4.45 -2.89 5.86
N ILE A 44 3.37 -2.90 6.64
CA ILE A 44 2.75 -1.74 7.27
C ILE A 44 2.69 -1.99 8.78
N ILE A 45 2.57 -0.91 9.55
CA ILE A 45 2.52 -0.97 11.01
C ILE A 45 1.22 -0.36 11.52
N ASN A 46 0.81 -0.74 12.73
CA ASN A 46 -0.29 -0.06 13.42
C ASN A 46 0.22 1.15 14.24
N TYR A 47 -0.69 1.86 14.91
CA TYR A 47 -0.35 3.02 15.75
C TYR A 47 0.61 2.70 16.92
N ARG A 48 0.73 1.43 17.32
CA ARG A 48 1.68 0.94 18.33
C ARG A 48 3.03 0.55 17.72
N GLN A 49 3.23 0.79 16.42
CA GLN A 49 4.42 0.42 15.65
C GLN A 49 4.62 -1.10 15.51
N GLU A 50 3.56 -1.88 15.72
CA GLU A 50 3.58 -3.33 15.53
C GLU A 50 3.36 -3.65 14.05
N THR A 51 4.20 -4.54 13.49
CA THR A 51 4.04 -5.07 12.14
C THR A 51 2.69 -5.78 12.00
N ILE A 52 1.92 -5.41 10.98
CA ILE A 52 0.63 -6.02 10.68
C ILE A 52 0.88 -7.33 9.92
N ASN A 53 0.25 -8.42 10.35
CA ASN A 53 0.41 -9.71 9.69
C ASN A 53 -0.46 -9.81 8.45
N HIS A 54 0.08 -10.44 7.40
CA HIS A 54 -0.57 -10.68 6.11
C HIS A 54 -1.99 -11.27 6.24
N THR A 55 -2.15 -12.28 7.08
CA THR A 55 -3.43 -13.00 7.27
C THR A 55 -4.54 -12.12 7.85
N GLN A 56 -4.18 -10.99 8.47
CA GLN A 56 -5.12 -10.03 9.05
C GLN A 56 -5.64 -9.03 8.01
N TYR A 57 -4.96 -8.92 6.87
CA TYR A 57 -5.19 -7.84 5.93
C TYR A 57 -6.39 -8.08 5.01
N ASP A 58 -6.44 -9.25 4.38
CA ASP A 58 -7.54 -9.63 3.49
C ASP A 58 -7.57 -11.14 3.21
N LYS A 59 -8.75 -11.75 3.38
CA LYS A 59 -8.94 -13.19 3.13
C LYS A 59 -8.71 -13.56 1.66
N ILE A 60 -9.11 -12.71 0.71
CA ILE A 60 -8.94 -12.99 -0.73
C ILE A 60 -7.45 -13.15 -1.06
N LEU A 61 -6.60 -12.29 -0.51
CA LEU A 61 -5.17 -12.39 -0.75
C LEU A 61 -4.58 -13.68 -0.17
N THR A 62 -5.04 -14.08 1.01
CA THR A 62 -4.63 -15.35 1.65
C THR A 62 -5.02 -16.57 0.81
N GLU A 63 -6.28 -16.66 0.37
CA GLU A 63 -6.80 -17.80 -0.41
C GLU A 63 -6.08 -17.98 -1.75
N HIS A 64 -5.63 -16.88 -2.37
CA HIS A 64 -4.93 -16.91 -3.66
C HIS A 64 -3.39 -16.87 -3.56
N ASN A 65 -2.86 -16.94 -2.33
CA ASN A 65 -1.44 -16.79 -2.04
C ASN A 65 -0.85 -15.53 -2.72
N PHE A 66 -1.54 -14.41 -2.59
CA PHE A 66 -1.11 -13.11 -3.09
C PHE A 66 -0.49 -12.31 -1.96
N ARG A 67 0.66 -11.71 -2.23
CA ARG A 67 1.29 -10.77 -1.29
C ARG A 67 0.67 -9.37 -1.42
N PRO A 68 0.19 -8.73 -0.32
CA PRO A 68 -0.35 -7.38 -0.34
C PRO A 68 0.67 -6.40 -0.87
N ALA A 69 0.21 -5.51 -1.74
CA ALA A 69 1.01 -4.44 -2.32
C ALA A 69 1.06 -3.19 -1.42
N TYR A 70 0.16 -3.06 -0.45
CA TYR A 70 0.02 -1.84 0.38
C TYR A 70 -0.03 -0.57 -0.48
N GLU A 71 -0.92 -0.58 -1.47
CA GLU A 71 -0.96 0.36 -2.59
C GLU A 71 -1.40 1.79 -2.22
N LYS A 72 -1.73 2.01 -0.94
CA LYS A 72 -2.02 3.33 -0.36
C LYS A 72 -0.80 4.25 -0.37
N MET A 73 0.40 3.69 -0.44
CA MET A 73 1.64 4.42 -0.62
C MET A 73 2.64 3.57 -1.40
N PHE A 74 3.03 4.01 -2.59
CA PHE A 74 4.03 3.31 -3.40
C PHE A 74 4.84 4.28 -4.26
N TYR A 75 5.92 3.80 -4.85
CA TYR A 75 6.81 4.59 -5.69
C TYR A 75 6.97 3.96 -7.06
N PHE A 76 7.11 4.78 -8.10
CA PHE A 76 7.56 4.34 -9.41
C PHE A 76 8.44 5.37 -10.12
N LYS A 77 9.37 4.88 -10.94
CA LYS A 77 10.13 5.62 -11.94
C LYS A 77 9.55 5.32 -13.33
N LYS A 78 9.40 6.34 -14.16
CA LYS A 78 9.03 6.15 -15.56
C LYS A 78 10.12 5.36 -16.27
N GLY A 79 9.70 4.27 -16.89
CA GLY A 79 10.56 3.35 -17.63
C GLY A 79 9.75 2.15 -18.06
N GLN A 80 10.39 1.23 -18.79
CA GLN A 80 9.74 0.03 -19.31
C GLN A 80 9.12 -0.81 -18.19
N PHE A 81 9.83 -0.99 -17.07
CA PHE A 81 9.36 -1.79 -15.93
C PHE A 81 8.02 -1.28 -15.38
N ALA A 82 7.94 0.01 -15.02
CA ALA A 82 6.70 0.59 -14.53
C ALA A 82 5.62 0.61 -15.62
N GLN A 83 5.97 0.89 -16.87
CA GLN A 83 5.02 0.89 -17.99
C GLN A 83 4.32 -0.47 -18.14
N GLU A 84 5.08 -1.57 -18.06
CA GLU A 84 4.55 -2.92 -18.14
C GLU A 84 3.56 -3.20 -16.98
N PHE A 85 3.93 -2.82 -15.75
CA PHE A 85 3.04 -2.91 -14.59
C PHE A 85 1.73 -2.14 -14.80
N PHE A 86 1.81 -0.86 -15.18
CA PHE A 86 0.64 0.00 -15.35
C PHE A 86 -0.21 -0.41 -16.55
N THR A 87 0.39 -0.97 -17.60
CA THR A 87 -0.34 -1.55 -18.74
C THR A 87 -1.11 -2.79 -18.32
N MET A 88 -0.52 -3.69 -17.53
CA MET A 88 -1.24 -4.84 -16.98
C MET A 88 -2.39 -4.39 -16.07
N LEU A 89 -2.12 -3.43 -15.19
CA LEU A 89 -3.13 -2.86 -14.29
C LEU A 89 -4.31 -2.26 -15.08
N GLU A 90 -4.03 -1.54 -16.16
CA GLU A 90 -5.05 -0.99 -17.06
C GLU A 90 -5.89 -2.11 -17.70
N GLN A 91 -5.26 -3.15 -18.24
CA GLN A 91 -5.96 -4.26 -18.89
C GLN A 91 -6.87 -5.01 -17.92
N ILE A 92 -6.39 -5.30 -16.71
CA ILE A 92 -7.20 -6.00 -15.69
C ILE A 92 -8.34 -5.11 -15.21
N LEU A 93 -8.11 -3.83 -14.94
CA LEU A 93 -9.17 -2.94 -14.45
C LEU A 93 -10.26 -2.71 -15.51
N LYS A 94 -9.89 -2.52 -16.78
CA LYS A 94 -10.86 -2.34 -17.88
C LYS A 94 -11.69 -3.59 -18.15
N ASN A 95 -11.11 -4.77 -17.95
CA ASN A 95 -11.73 -6.06 -18.24
C ASN A 95 -12.04 -6.87 -16.98
N TYR A 96 -12.19 -6.21 -15.83
CA TYR A 96 -12.27 -6.89 -14.53
C TYR A 96 -13.37 -7.96 -14.48
N ARG A 97 -14.54 -7.68 -15.07
CA ARG A 97 -15.66 -8.61 -15.07
C ARG A 97 -15.34 -9.95 -15.76
N SER A 98 -14.53 -9.94 -16.82
CA SER A 98 -14.15 -11.17 -17.53
C SER A 98 -12.92 -11.83 -16.94
N ILE A 99 -11.91 -11.05 -16.53
CA ILE A 99 -10.62 -11.59 -16.07
C ILE A 99 -10.65 -12.00 -14.59
N SER A 100 -11.54 -11.41 -13.77
CA SER A 100 -11.61 -11.72 -12.34
C SER A 100 -11.88 -13.20 -12.04
N THR A 101 -12.57 -13.92 -12.93
CA THR A 101 -12.82 -15.36 -12.77
C THR A 101 -11.58 -16.21 -12.99
N GLU A 102 -10.62 -15.72 -13.76
CA GLU A 102 -9.34 -16.38 -14.01
C GLU A 102 -8.34 -16.07 -12.90
N ILE A 103 -8.32 -14.82 -12.42
CA ILE A 103 -7.44 -14.38 -11.33
C ILE A 103 -7.90 -14.95 -9.98
N PHE A 104 -9.21 -14.92 -9.70
CA PHE A 104 -9.79 -15.27 -8.41
C PHE A 104 -10.71 -16.49 -8.54
N TYR A 105 -10.16 -17.65 -8.90
CA TYR A 105 -10.94 -18.84 -9.24
C TYR A 105 -11.67 -19.48 -8.05
N ASP A 106 -10.99 -19.67 -6.90
CA ASP A 106 -11.54 -20.31 -5.70
C ASP A 106 -12.40 -19.38 -4.83
N TYR A 107 -11.88 -18.19 -4.52
CA TYR A 107 -12.54 -17.24 -3.62
C TYR A 107 -12.64 -15.85 -4.25
N ARG A 108 -13.85 -15.47 -4.67
CA ARG A 108 -14.07 -14.27 -5.50
C ARG A 108 -14.29 -13.01 -4.65
N PRO A 109 -13.69 -11.87 -5.04
CA PRO A 109 -14.11 -10.58 -4.52
C PRO A 109 -15.55 -10.28 -4.89
N THR A 110 -16.32 -9.74 -3.94
CA THR A 110 -17.68 -9.24 -4.19
C THR A 110 -17.70 -7.88 -4.89
N SER A 111 -16.56 -7.21 -4.96
CA SER A 111 -16.38 -5.87 -5.52
C SER A 111 -14.99 -5.74 -6.13
N LEU A 112 -14.84 -4.85 -7.12
CA LEU A 112 -13.53 -4.48 -7.64
C LEU A 112 -12.80 -3.66 -6.57
N ARG A 113 -11.63 -4.14 -6.13
CA ARG A 113 -10.76 -3.42 -5.20
C ARG A 113 -9.32 -3.41 -5.70
N THR A 114 -8.71 -2.24 -5.74
CA THR A 114 -7.29 -2.08 -6.11
C THR A 114 -6.37 -2.89 -5.19
N SER A 115 -6.74 -3.04 -3.93
CA SER A 115 -6.07 -3.88 -2.93
C SER A 115 -6.00 -5.37 -3.29
N HIS A 116 -6.83 -5.83 -4.25
CA HIS A 116 -6.74 -7.17 -4.80
C HIS A 116 -6.03 -7.19 -6.15
N ILE A 117 -6.21 -6.15 -6.97
CA ILE A 117 -5.66 -6.09 -8.32
C ILE A 117 -4.15 -5.85 -8.33
N PHE A 118 -3.64 -4.96 -7.48
CA PHE A 118 -2.19 -4.68 -7.43
C PHE A 118 -1.38 -5.94 -7.09
N PRO A 119 -1.71 -6.69 -6.02
CA PRO A 119 -1.09 -8.00 -5.75
C PRO A 119 -1.18 -8.98 -6.92
N ALA A 120 -2.34 -9.05 -7.59
CA ALA A 120 -2.53 -9.91 -8.74
C ALA A 120 -1.58 -9.54 -9.89
N CYS A 121 -1.46 -8.25 -10.23
CA CYS A 121 -0.52 -7.76 -11.24
C CYS A 121 0.92 -8.13 -10.89
N ILE A 122 1.35 -7.89 -9.65
CA ILE A 122 2.70 -8.18 -9.16
C ILE A 122 3.03 -9.67 -9.36
N LYS A 123 2.10 -10.55 -8.98
CA LYS A 123 2.27 -11.99 -9.13
C LYS A 123 2.22 -12.47 -10.57
N MET A 124 1.30 -11.94 -11.38
CA MET A 124 1.18 -12.29 -12.80
C MET A 124 2.42 -11.87 -13.62
N LEU A 125 3.09 -10.79 -13.23
CA LEU A 125 4.36 -10.36 -13.84
C LEU A 125 5.58 -11.09 -13.26
N GLY A 126 5.44 -11.82 -12.15
CA GLY A 126 6.56 -12.49 -11.48
C GLY A 126 7.60 -11.53 -10.91
N ILE A 127 7.18 -10.33 -10.46
CA ILE A 127 8.07 -9.26 -9.97
C ILE A 127 8.09 -9.16 -8.44
N GLU A 128 7.59 -10.16 -7.74
CA GLU A 128 7.45 -10.19 -6.28
C GLU A 128 8.78 -10.05 -5.53
N ASP A 129 9.90 -10.48 -6.13
CA ASP A 129 11.20 -10.40 -5.47
C ASP A 129 11.90 -9.04 -5.61
N THR A 130 11.35 -8.14 -6.45
CA THR A 130 12.00 -6.87 -6.82
C THR A 130 11.25 -5.64 -6.33
N VAL A 131 9.91 -5.70 -6.24
CA VAL A 131 9.09 -4.51 -5.98
C VAL A 131 8.76 -4.25 -4.51
N TYR A 132 9.26 -5.04 -3.56
CA TYR A 132 9.01 -4.81 -2.13
C TYR A 132 10.25 -4.32 -1.40
N ASP A 133 10.06 -3.31 -0.53
CA ASP A 133 11.14 -2.71 0.25
C ASP A 133 11.72 -3.63 1.34
N LYS A 134 12.73 -4.42 0.99
CA LYS A 134 13.37 -5.37 1.92
C LYS A 134 14.03 -4.72 3.14
N ASN A 135 14.30 -3.41 3.11
CA ASN A 135 14.92 -2.71 4.24
C ASN A 135 13.89 -2.10 5.22
N ASN A 136 12.59 -2.14 4.90
CA ASN A 136 11.51 -1.56 5.70
C ASN A 136 11.72 -0.08 6.07
N ILE A 137 12.30 0.68 5.13
CA ILE A 137 12.50 2.13 5.19
C ILE A 137 11.23 2.86 4.71
N PHE A 138 10.61 2.35 3.65
CA PHE A 138 9.43 2.89 3.00
C PHE A 138 8.19 2.15 3.52
N LYS A 139 7.61 2.65 4.60
CA LYS A 139 6.42 2.09 5.27
C LYS A 139 5.59 3.21 5.90
N TYR A 140 4.35 2.88 6.22
CA TYR A 140 3.38 3.80 6.81
C TYR A 140 2.58 3.11 7.93
N VAL A 141 1.94 3.92 8.78
CA VAL A 141 0.95 3.47 9.76
C VAL A 141 -0.41 3.38 9.08
N ASP A 142 -1.08 2.25 9.21
CA ASP A 142 -2.43 2.03 8.68
C ASP A 142 -3.44 1.91 9.83
N MET A 143 -4.38 2.86 9.92
CA MET A 143 -5.43 2.86 10.94
C MET A 143 -6.65 1.99 10.57
N LYS A 144 -6.58 1.23 9.46
CA LYS A 144 -7.64 0.26 9.11
C LYS A 144 -7.89 -0.66 10.31
N LEU A 145 -9.14 -0.69 10.79
CA LEU A 145 -9.53 -1.39 12.03
C LEU A 145 -9.06 -2.86 12.10
N SER A 146 -9.12 -3.58 10.98
CA SER A 146 -8.66 -4.98 10.89
C SER A 146 -7.17 -5.17 11.18
N CYS A 147 -6.40 -4.08 11.16
CA CYS A 147 -4.95 -4.06 11.31
C CYS A 147 -4.49 -3.54 12.69
N LEU A 148 -5.41 -3.03 13.52
CA LEU A 148 -5.05 -2.37 14.79
C LEU A 148 -4.72 -3.32 15.94
N ASN A 149 -4.92 -4.64 15.77
CA ASN A 149 -4.69 -5.66 16.80
C ASN A 149 -5.33 -5.31 18.16
N ALA A 150 -6.49 -4.67 18.14
CA ALA A 150 -7.22 -4.22 19.32
C ALA A 150 -8.72 -4.24 19.04
N ASN A 151 -9.53 -4.32 20.11
CA ASN A 151 -10.99 -4.26 20.02
C ASN A 151 -11.46 -2.82 19.82
N ILE A 152 -11.19 -2.27 18.64
CA ILE A 152 -11.53 -0.90 18.24
C ILE A 152 -12.65 -0.99 17.19
N ILE A 153 -13.73 -0.26 17.43
CA ILE A 153 -14.88 -0.14 16.53
C ILE A 153 -14.74 1.12 15.68
N LYS A 154 -14.24 2.20 16.26
CA LYS A 154 -13.97 3.48 15.59
C LYS A 154 -12.74 4.11 16.22
N TRP A 155 -11.67 4.21 15.45
CA TRP A 155 -10.39 4.65 16.01
C TRP A 155 -10.42 6.10 16.50
N ASP A 156 -11.26 6.96 15.92
CA ASP A 156 -11.40 8.38 16.26
C ASP A 156 -12.28 8.63 17.51
N GLU A 157 -13.04 7.63 17.93
CA GLU A 157 -13.88 7.66 19.15
C GLU A 157 -13.28 6.82 20.29
N ASP A 158 -12.68 5.67 19.95
CA ASP A 158 -12.18 4.68 20.92
C ASP A 158 -10.72 4.92 21.34
N LEU A 159 -9.96 5.74 20.59
CA LEU A 159 -8.57 6.08 20.91
C LEU A 159 -8.43 7.56 21.25
N GLU A 160 -7.62 7.85 22.26
CA GLU A 160 -7.18 9.21 22.53
C GLU A 160 -6.09 9.62 21.53
N TYR A 161 -6.20 10.82 20.95
CA TYR A 161 -5.16 11.42 20.12
C TYR A 161 -4.91 12.86 20.58
N TRP A 162 -3.64 13.25 20.63
CA TRP A 162 -3.25 14.55 21.18
C TRP A 162 -1.89 15.00 20.63
N GLY A 163 -1.59 16.28 20.84
CA GLY A 163 -0.34 16.90 20.43
C GLY A 163 -0.48 17.76 19.16
N ASP A 164 0.62 17.91 18.42
CA ASP A 164 0.71 18.75 17.22
C ASP A 164 1.46 18.06 16.07
N TYR A 165 1.73 18.79 14.98
CA TYR A 165 2.40 18.24 13.79
C TYR A 165 3.86 17.79 14.01
N LYS A 166 4.50 18.16 15.13
CA LYS A 166 5.86 17.72 15.51
C LYS A 166 5.80 16.57 16.51
N GLU A 167 4.81 16.61 17.38
CA GLU A 167 4.65 15.72 18.52
C GLU A 167 3.21 15.18 18.51
N TYR A 168 2.87 14.35 17.52
CA TYR A 168 1.54 13.74 17.39
C TYR A 168 1.50 12.36 18.05
N TYR A 169 0.51 12.14 18.91
CA TYR A 169 0.33 10.91 19.66
C TYR A 169 -1.03 10.29 19.38
N ILE A 170 -1.04 8.96 19.32
CA ILE A 170 -2.24 8.13 19.45
C ILE A 170 -2.01 7.28 20.68
N GLU A 171 -2.89 7.38 21.66
CA GLU A 171 -2.70 6.90 23.03
C GLU A 171 -1.38 7.46 23.61
N ASN A 172 -0.50 6.57 24.06
CA ASN A 172 0.84 6.91 24.56
C ASN A 172 1.93 6.66 23.50
N PHE A 173 1.57 6.46 22.23
CA PHE A 173 2.50 6.16 21.15
C PHE A 173 2.69 7.38 20.25
N LYS A 174 3.93 7.89 20.22
CA LYS A 174 4.31 8.93 19.26
C LYS A 174 4.31 8.34 17.85
N GLN A 175 3.67 9.06 16.93
CA GLN A 175 3.58 8.67 15.53
C GLN A 175 4.73 9.30 14.76
N TYR A 176 5.56 8.45 14.14
CA TYR A 176 6.74 8.88 13.41
C TYR A 176 6.67 8.67 11.91
N TYR A 177 5.89 7.70 11.44
CA TYR A 177 5.76 7.33 10.03
C TYR A 177 4.54 8.03 9.40
N PRO A 178 4.39 8.08 8.07
CA PRO A 178 3.19 8.64 7.49
C PRO A 178 1.98 7.86 7.97
N LEU A 179 0.92 8.56 8.33
CA LEU A 179 -0.26 8.01 8.99
C LEU A 179 -1.42 8.03 8.01
N HIS A 180 -1.84 6.86 7.53
CA HIS A 180 -3.07 6.68 6.75
C HIS A 180 -4.23 6.36 7.69
N TYR A 181 -5.38 7.04 7.56
CA TYR A 181 -6.50 6.89 8.50
C TYR A 181 -7.91 6.85 7.91
#